data_AF-A0A7K7G277-F1
#
_entry.id   AF-A0A7K7G277-F1
#
_cell.length_a   1.000
_cell.length_b   1.000
_cell.length_c   1.000
_cell.angle_alpha   90.00
_cell.angle_beta   90.00
_cell.angle_gamma   90.00
#
_symmetry.space_group_name_H-M   'P 1'
#
loop_
_entity.id
_entity.type
_entity.pdbx_description
1 polymer ?
#
loop_
_entity_poly.entity_id
_entity_poly.type
_entity_poly.pdbx_seq_one_letter_code
_entity_poly.pdbx_strand_id
1 'polypeptide(L)'
;LSSALHHFRCPLCQEMESFQAEMFRLGIKIPDRDAAWELDGSFADLYERQNSCDAGQCLCPVGREQAEENGPWRLLICSSCGSRGTHQRCSGLAEDSESWQCSDCSDTGTGE
;
A
#
# COMPACT_ATOMS: atom_id res chain seq x y z
N LEU A 1 -9.29 -12.28 -8.95
CA LEU A 1 -8.80 -12.79 -7.65
C LEU A 1 -9.55 -14.07 -7.31
N SER A 2 -8.91 -15.24 -7.40
CA SER A 2 -9.50 -16.48 -6.89
C SER A 2 -8.79 -16.89 -5.61
N SER A 3 -9.46 -16.83 -4.46
CA SER A 3 -9.01 -17.58 -3.28
C SER A 3 -9.08 -19.07 -3.60
N ALA A 4 -8.01 -19.79 -3.30
CA ALA A 4 -8.04 -21.23 -3.29
C ALA A 4 -8.20 -21.74 -1.85
N LEU A 5 -8.32 -23.05 -1.68
CA LEU A 5 -8.79 -23.67 -0.44
C LEU A 5 -8.09 -23.13 0.81
N HIS A 6 -6.77 -22.94 0.76
CA HIS A 6 -5.99 -22.51 1.94
C HIS A 6 -6.29 -21.08 2.42
N HIS A 7 -6.93 -20.26 1.60
CA HIS A 7 -7.24 -18.84 1.89
C HIS A 7 -8.74 -18.55 1.84
N PHE A 8 -9.57 -19.59 1.81
CA PHE A 8 -11.01 -19.46 1.71
C PHE A 8 -11.64 -19.58 3.09
N ARG A 9 -12.03 -18.44 3.66
CA ARG A 9 -12.50 -18.30 5.05
C ARG A 9 -13.75 -17.43 5.13
N CYS A 10 -14.50 -17.56 6.22
CA CYS A 10 -15.65 -16.73 6.48
C CYS A 10 -15.23 -15.24 6.58
N PRO A 11 -15.85 -14.32 5.81
CA PRO A 11 -15.47 -12.90 5.85
C PRO A 11 -15.85 -12.22 7.18
N LEU A 12 -16.70 -12.84 8.00
CA LEU A 12 -17.19 -12.25 9.25
C LEU A 12 -16.38 -12.68 10.48
N CYS A 13 -16.08 -13.98 10.59
CA CYS A 13 -15.41 -14.54 11.78
C CYS A 13 -14.06 -15.18 11.47
N GLN A 14 -13.63 -15.18 10.21
CA GLN A 14 -12.38 -15.81 9.74
C GLN A 14 -12.26 -17.33 9.95
N GLU A 15 -13.31 -17.98 10.47
CA GLU A 15 -13.37 -19.44 10.56
C GLU A 15 -13.28 -20.09 9.19
N MET A 16 -12.40 -21.08 9.10
CA MET A 16 -12.00 -21.69 7.83
C MET A 16 -12.64 -23.07 7.65
N GLU A 17 -12.45 -23.99 8.59
CA GLU A 17 -12.88 -25.38 8.45
C GLU A 17 -14.40 -25.52 8.30
N SER A 18 -15.15 -24.94 9.25
CA SER A 18 -16.62 -25.00 9.24
C SER A 18 -17.21 -24.30 8.01
N PHE A 19 -16.60 -23.19 7.58
CA PHE A 19 -17.06 -22.44 6.42
C PHE A 19 -16.80 -23.20 5.12
N GLN A 20 -15.62 -23.79 4.96
CA GLN A 20 -15.28 -24.63 3.80
C GLN A 20 -16.19 -25.86 3.72
N ALA A 21 -16.39 -26.56 4.83
CA ALA A 21 -17.29 -27.71 4.89
C ALA A 21 -18.70 -27.36 4.43
N GLU A 22 -19.23 -26.21 4.87
CA GLU A 22 -20.54 -25.73 4.47
C GLU A 22 -20.58 -25.33 2.98
N MET A 23 -19.56 -24.66 2.46
CA MET A 23 -19.50 -24.34 1.03
C MET A 23 -19.41 -25.60 0.15
N PHE A 24 -18.68 -26.63 0.58
CA PHE A 24 -18.68 -27.94 -0.08
C PHE A 24 -20.04 -28.61 -0.02
N ARG A 25 -20.73 -28.55 1.13
CA ARG A 25 -22.11 -29.07 1.28
C ARG A 25 -23.09 -28.38 0.32
N LEU A 26 -22.87 -27.10 0.04
CA LEU A 26 -23.63 -26.31 -0.94
C LEU A 26 -23.21 -26.56 -2.40
N GLY A 27 -22.23 -27.45 -2.65
CA GLY A 27 -21.76 -27.80 -3.99
C GLY A 27 -20.73 -26.84 -4.56
N ILE A 28 -20.20 -25.91 -3.76
CA ILE A 28 -19.14 -24.99 -4.17
C ILE A 28 -17.81 -25.73 -4.04
N LYS A 29 -17.25 -26.14 -5.18
CA LYS A 29 -15.93 -26.78 -5.23
C LYS A 29 -14.83 -25.73 -5.32
N ILE A 30 -13.92 -25.75 -4.36
CA ILE A 30 -12.77 -24.84 -4.29
C ILE A 30 -11.52 -25.66 -4.55
N PRO A 31 -10.63 -25.24 -5.47
CA PRO A 31 -9.39 -25.96 -5.74
C PRO A 31 -8.49 -26.04 -4.51
N ASP A 32 -7.97 -27.24 -4.24
CA ASP A 32 -6.97 -27.49 -3.19
C ASP A 32 -5.59 -27.02 -3.65
N ARG A 33 -5.30 -25.74 -3.42
CA ARG A 33 -4.04 -25.06 -3.72
C ARG A 33 -3.98 -23.75 -2.94
N ASP A 34 -2.83 -23.08 -2.98
CA ASP A 34 -2.73 -21.69 -2.58
C ASP A 34 -3.46 -20.78 -3.56
N ALA A 35 -3.91 -19.64 -3.05
CA ALA A 35 -4.58 -18.68 -3.91
C ALA A 35 -3.60 -18.22 -4.99
N ALA A 36 -4.08 -18.00 -6.22
CA ALA A 36 -3.19 -17.68 -7.35
C ALA A 36 -2.30 -16.45 -7.06
N TRP A 37 -2.80 -15.51 -6.26
CA TRP A 37 -2.08 -14.31 -5.84
C TRP A 37 -0.89 -14.57 -4.91
N GLU A 38 -0.85 -15.69 -4.20
CA GLU A 38 0.30 -16.12 -3.38
C GLU A 38 1.40 -16.76 -4.24
N LEU A 39 1.04 -17.34 -5.38
CA LEU A 39 1.99 -18.02 -6.28
C LEU A 39 2.65 -17.06 -7.27
N ASP A 40 1.91 -16.05 -7.72
CA ASP A 40 2.34 -15.15 -8.78
C ASP A 40 3.03 -13.88 -8.25
N GLY A 41 3.27 -13.79 -6.93
CA GLY A 41 3.83 -12.58 -6.32
C GLY A 41 2.97 -11.34 -6.59
N SER A 42 1.65 -11.51 -6.76
CA SER A 42 0.73 -10.43 -7.19
C SER A 42 0.63 -9.26 -6.21
N PHE A 43 1.19 -9.43 -5.01
CA PHE A 43 1.28 -8.41 -3.96
C PHE A 43 2.71 -8.00 -3.63
N ALA A 44 3.71 -8.42 -4.41
CA ALA A 44 5.11 -8.00 -4.23
C ALA A 44 5.22 -6.47 -4.13
N ASP A 45 4.51 -5.75 -5.00
CA ASP A 45 4.45 -4.29 -5.04
C ASP A 45 3.85 -3.66 -3.76
N LEU A 46 3.02 -4.39 -3.00
CA LEU A 46 2.50 -3.91 -1.71
C LEU A 46 3.56 -3.94 -0.60
N TYR A 47 4.63 -4.72 -0.77
CA TYR A 47 5.75 -4.78 0.15
C TYR A 47 6.86 -3.78 -0.20
N GLU A 48 6.84 -3.21 -1.40
CA GLU A 48 7.72 -2.12 -1.77
C GLU A 48 7.24 -0.83 -1.11
N ARG A 49 7.97 -0.40 -0.08
CA ARG A 49 7.78 0.96 0.45
C ARG A 49 8.16 1.95 -0.63
N GLN A 50 7.29 2.94 -0.84
CA GLN A 50 7.64 4.11 -1.63
C GLN A 50 8.93 4.73 -1.07
N ASN A 51 10.02 4.61 -1.82
CA ASN A 51 11.36 5.02 -1.40
C ASN A 51 11.97 6.09 -2.33
N SER A 52 11.13 6.75 -3.14
CA SER A 52 11.57 7.76 -4.09
C SER A 52 10.75 9.03 -3.96
N CYS A 53 11.39 10.16 -4.20
CA CYS A 53 10.78 11.48 -4.20
C CYS A 53 10.07 11.78 -5.53
N ASP A 54 8.75 11.93 -5.45
CA ASP A 54 7.81 12.20 -6.54
C ASP A 54 7.58 13.70 -6.81
N ALA A 55 8.32 14.58 -6.12
CA ALA A 55 8.27 16.02 -6.37
C ALA A 55 8.66 16.31 -7.84
N GLY A 56 7.94 17.24 -8.49
CA GLY A 56 8.20 17.60 -9.90
C GLY A 56 9.68 17.92 -10.17
N GLN A 57 10.31 18.64 -9.24
CA GLN A 57 11.76 18.83 -9.19
C GLN A 57 12.32 18.34 -7.86
N CYS A 58 13.20 17.33 -7.89
CA CYS A 58 13.93 16.90 -6.71
C CYS A 58 15.16 17.80 -6.48
N LEU A 59 15.33 18.25 -5.24
CA LEU A 59 16.44 19.10 -4.80
C LEU A 59 17.54 18.31 -4.08
N CYS A 60 17.32 17.02 -3.82
CA CYS A 60 18.29 16.17 -3.11
C CYS A 60 19.53 15.99 -3.99
N PRO A 61 20.73 16.36 -3.51
CA PRO A 61 21.96 16.29 -4.30
C PRO A 61 22.38 14.85 -4.63
N VAL A 62 21.94 13.88 -3.82
CA VAL A 62 22.30 12.46 -4.01
C VAL A 62 21.30 11.75 -4.93
N GLY A 63 20.10 12.30 -5.09
CA GLY A 63 19.07 11.75 -5.98
C GLY A 63 17.74 11.50 -5.30
N ARG A 64 16.77 11.01 -6.08
CA ARG A 64 15.38 10.83 -5.64
C ARG A 64 15.18 9.65 -4.69
N GLU A 65 15.98 8.60 -4.85
CA GLU A 65 15.88 7.33 -4.11
C GLU A 65 16.57 7.35 -2.75
N GLN A 66 17.27 8.44 -2.42
CA GLN A 66 17.91 8.60 -1.11
C GLN A 66 16.96 9.23 -0.12
N ALA A 67 16.82 8.62 1.06
CA ALA A 67 16.02 9.10 2.15
C ALA A 67 16.82 9.05 3.44
N GLU A 68 16.93 10.18 4.13
CA GLU A 68 17.48 10.23 5.48
C GLU A 68 16.41 9.82 6.50
N GLU A 69 16.82 9.30 7.66
CA GLU A 69 15.87 9.05 8.75
C GLU A 69 15.31 10.35 9.31
N ASN A 70 16.16 11.38 9.42
CA ASN A 70 15.84 12.70 9.92
C ASN A 70 16.54 13.77 9.08
N GLY A 71 15.97 14.99 9.05
CA GLY A 71 16.55 16.12 8.33
C GLY A 71 15.81 16.45 7.03
N PRO A 72 16.36 17.37 6.20
CA PRO A 72 15.65 17.93 5.05
C PRO A 72 15.39 16.91 3.93
N TRP A 73 16.15 15.82 3.91
CA TRP A 73 16.03 14.73 2.93
C TRP A 73 15.32 13.51 3.48
N ARG A 74 14.65 13.62 4.65
CA ARG A 74 13.71 12.59 5.07
C ARG A 74 12.54 12.50 4.10
N LEU A 75 12.09 11.29 3.84
CA LEU A 75 10.99 11.02 2.92
C LEU A 75 9.68 10.98 3.71
N LEU A 76 8.75 11.87 3.35
CA LEU A 76 7.38 11.88 3.86
C LEU A 76 6.47 11.21 2.85
N ILE A 77 5.68 10.25 3.32
CA ILE A 77 4.70 9.52 2.51
C ILE A 77 3.35 10.22 2.62
N CYS A 78 2.61 10.26 1.51
CA CYS A 78 1.27 10.85 1.51
C CYS A 78 0.37 10.15 2.53
N SER A 79 -0.17 10.91 3.48
CA SER A 79 -1.02 10.41 4.56
C SER A 79 -2.36 9.82 4.09
N SER A 80 -2.78 10.12 2.85
CA SER A 80 -4.05 9.64 2.28
C SER A 80 -3.89 8.39 1.43
N CYS A 81 -2.96 8.36 0.48
CA CYS A 81 -2.85 7.25 -0.46
C CYS A 81 -1.69 6.30 -0.16
N GLY A 82 -0.70 6.70 0.63
CA GLY A 82 0.50 5.89 0.87
C GLY A 82 1.41 5.66 -0.35
N SER A 83 0.97 6.06 -1.55
CA SER A 83 1.59 5.68 -2.83
C SER A 83 2.60 6.69 -3.36
N ARG A 84 2.62 7.92 -2.82
CA ARG A 84 3.55 8.97 -3.23
C ARG A 84 4.43 9.38 -2.05
N GLY A 85 5.65 9.78 -2.35
CA GLY A 85 6.63 10.28 -1.40
C GLY A 85 7.23 11.61 -1.83
N THR A 86 7.59 12.46 -0.88
CA THR A 86 8.40 13.66 -1.14
C THR A 86 9.48 13.78 -0.09
N HIS A 87 10.65 14.30 -0.48
CA HIS A 87 11.53 14.87 0.54
C HIS A 87 10.86 16.07 1.17
N GLN A 88 11.08 16.26 2.46
CA GLN A 88 10.57 17.40 3.21
C GLN A 88 10.93 18.72 2.52
N ARG A 89 12.20 18.89 2.13
CA ARG A 89 12.69 20.09 1.46
C ARG A 89 12.14 20.26 0.04
N CYS A 90 11.89 19.17 -0.68
CA CYS A 90 11.34 19.22 -2.04
C CYS A 90 9.89 19.72 -2.06
N SER A 91 9.14 19.55 -0.97
CA SER A 91 7.78 20.09 -0.81
C SER A 91 7.71 21.34 0.08
N GLY A 92 8.86 21.93 0.45
CA GLY A 92 8.90 23.17 1.23
C GLY A 92 8.26 23.06 2.63
N LEU A 93 8.29 21.87 3.23
CA LEU A 93 7.67 21.61 4.52
C LEU A 93 8.55 22.10 5.68
N ALA A 94 7.93 22.55 6.77
CA ALA A 94 8.62 22.97 7.98
C ALA A 94 9.29 21.77 8.68
N GLU A 95 10.28 22.04 9.54
CA GLU A 95 11.06 21.00 10.24
C GLU A 95 10.22 20.12 11.17
N ASP A 96 9.15 20.67 11.73
CA ASP A 96 8.20 20.01 12.61
C ASP A 96 7.02 19.34 11.86
N SER A 97 6.99 19.41 10.53
CA SER A 97 5.89 18.84 9.74
C SER A 97 5.96 17.32 9.70
N GLU A 98 5.09 16.64 10.45
CA GLU A 98 5.02 15.17 10.50
C GLU A 98 4.14 14.54 9.41
N SER A 99 3.35 15.34 8.69
CA SER A 99 2.44 14.85 7.66
C SER A 99 2.56 15.64 6.36
N TRP A 100 2.26 14.97 5.25
CA TRP A 100 2.22 15.54 3.92
C TRP A 100 1.15 14.85 3.09
N GLN A 101 0.59 15.56 2.13
CA GLN A 101 -0.40 15.04 1.21
C GLN A 101 -0.01 15.43 -0.22
N CYS A 102 -0.11 14.48 -1.16
CA CYS A 102 0.20 14.75 -2.56
C CYS A 102 -0.89 15.59 -3.23
N SER A 103 -0.56 16.25 -4.34
CA SER A 103 -1.48 17.06 -5.13
C SER A 103 -2.78 16.31 -5.46
N ASP A 104 -2.65 15.06 -5.90
CA ASP A 104 -3.80 14.23 -6.31
C ASP A 104 -4.78 13.98 -5.15
N CYS A 105 -4.29 13.93 -3.91
CA CYS A 105 -5.12 13.76 -2.72
C CYS A 105 -5.60 15.10 -2.15
N SER A 106 -4.81 16.17 -2.25
CA SER A 106 -5.19 17.49 -1.77
C SER A 106 -6.27 18.14 -2.62
N ASP A 107 -6.27 17.90 -3.93
CA ASP A 107 -7.26 18.46 -4.86
C ASP A 107 -8.65 17.81 -4.70
N THR A 108 -8.73 16.63 -4.07
CA THR A 108 -10.01 15.95 -3.77
C THR A 108 -10.78 16.55 -2.58
N GLY A 109 -10.20 17.52 -1.85
CA GLY A 109 -10.80 18.19 -0.70
C GLY A 109 -11.73 19.37 -1.03
N THR A 110 -11.94 19.69 -2.31
CA THR A 110 -12.84 20.78 -2.75
C THR A 110 -13.95 20.23 -3.64
N GLY A 111 -14.84 19.44 -3.05
CA GLY A 111 -16.13 19.09 -3.65
C GLY A 111 -17.26 19.66 -2.79
N GLU A 112 -17.84 20.77 -3.23
CA GLU A 112 -19.13 21.31 -2.78
C GLU A 112 -20.28 20.34 -3.06
#